data_AF-A0A3N5F7B0-F1
#
_entry.id   AF-A0A3N5F7B0-F1
#
_cell.length_a   1.000
_cell.length_b   1.000
_cell.length_c   1.000
_cell.angle_alpha   90.00
_cell.angle_beta   90.00
_cell.angle_gamma   90.00
#
_symmetry.space_group_name_H-M   'P 1'
#
loop_
_entity.id
_entity.type
_entity.pdbx_description
1 polymer ?
#
loop_
_entity_poly.entity_id
_entity_poly.type
_entity_poly.pdbx_seq_one_letter_code
_entity_poly.pdbx_strand_id
1 'polypeptide(L)'
;MMELLEGRICALAALQAGRRKIEALLVRQGIKDDSIRDLLDAAAARGVTVRKVREEALDAQAHGKSHGGVLAIAEPLPPAVLPPTLDFLLFL
;
A
#
# COMPACT_ATOMS: atom_id res chain seq x y z
N MET A 1 12.32 4.47 9.57
CA MET A 1 12.61 4.47 8.12
C MET A 1 11.31 4.12 7.43
N MET A 2 10.93 4.80 6.35
CA MET A 2 9.71 4.50 5.61
C MET A 2 9.97 3.40 4.56
N GLU A 3 8.95 2.61 4.26
CA GLU A 3 8.91 1.62 3.20
C GLU A 3 8.01 2.12 2.06
N LEU A 4 8.38 1.75 0.83
CA LEU A 4 7.59 2.01 -0.35
C LEU A 4 6.85 0.75 -0.77
N LEU A 5 5.53 0.83 -0.90
CA LEU A 5 4.72 -0.26 -1.45
C LEU A 5 4.35 0.08 -2.89
N GLU A 6 4.77 -0.78 -3.80
CA GLU A 6 4.56 -0.59 -5.23
C GLU A 6 3.32 -1.35 -5.69
N GLY A 7 2.45 -0.67 -6.43
CA GLY A 7 1.26 -1.28 -7.01
C GLY A 7 -0.01 -1.12 -6.17
N ARG A 8 -1.13 -1.06 -6.90
CA ARG A 8 -2.48 -0.93 -6.33
C ARG A 8 -2.81 -2.04 -5.33
N ILE A 9 -2.47 -3.29 -5.65
CA ILE A 9 -2.81 -4.46 -4.81
C ILE A 9 -2.11 -4.35 -3.45
N CYS A 10 -0.81 -4.08 -3.44
CA CYS A 10 -0.02 -3.93 -2.23
C CYS A 10 -0.51 -2.76 -1.37
N ALA A 11 -0.78 -1.61 -1.99
CA ALA A 11 -1.30 -0.42 -1.31
C ALA A 11 -2.69 -0.68 -0.70
N LEU A 12 -3.60 -1.29 -1.46
CA LEU A 12 -4.95 -1.63 -0.99
C LEU A 12 -4.91 -2.62 0.16
N ALA A 13 -4.09 -3.68 0.07
CA ALA A 13 -3.94 -4.66 1.14
C ALA A 13 -3.38 -4.01 2.42
N ALA A 14 -2.38 -3.13 2.29
CA ALA A 14 -1.81 -2.40 3.42
C ALA A 14 -2.82 -1.45 4.08
N LEU A 15 -3.65 -0.77 3.27
CA LEU A 15 -4.83 -0.09 3.76
C LEU A 15 -5.72 -1.12 4.45
N GLN A 16 -6.43 -2.00 3.78
CA GLN A 16 -7.39 -2.93 4.42
C GLN A 16 -6.88 -3.61 5.72
N ALA A 17 -5.64 -4.08 5.76
CA ALA A 17 -5.04 -4.69 6.95
C ALA A 17 -4.87 -3.73 8.14
N GLY A 18 -4.53 -2.45 7.91
CA GLY A 18 -4.41 -1.45 8.99
C GLY A 18 -3.31 -1.73 10.02
N ARG A 19 -2.35 -2.58 9.67
CA ARG A 19 -1.26 -3.00 10.57
C ARG A 19 -0.07 -2.04 10.62
N ARG A 20 -0.03 -1.06 9.72
CA ARG A 20 1.01 -0.04 9.63
C ARG A 20 0.39 1.28 9.20
N LYS A 21 1.02 2.39 9.60
CA LYS A 21 0.61 3.71 9.16
C LYS A 21 1.02 3.91 7.70
N ILE A 22 0.10 4.46 6.90
CA ILE A 22 0.39 4.95 5.55
C ILE A 22 0.37 6.47 5.62
N GLU A 23 1.49 7.10 5.30
CA GLU A 23 1.63 8.55 5.34
C GLU A 23 0.92 9.20 4.15
N ALA A 24 1.12 8.63 2.95
CA ALA A 24 0.49 9.11 1.73
C ALA A 24 0.38 8.02 0.67
N LEU A 25 -0.62 8.16 -0.20
CA LEU A 25 -0.66 7.48 -1.49
C LEU A 25 -0.24 8.45 -2.59
N LEU A 26 0.65 8.00 -3.46
CA LEU A 26 0.98 8.68 -4.71
C LEU A 26 0.33 7.92 -5.86
N VAL A 27 -0.41 8.64 -6.69
CA VAL A 27 -1.20 8.06 -7.78
C VAL A 27 -0.87 8.80 -9.07
N ARG A 28 -0.62 8.08 -10.16
CA ARG A 28 -0.29 8.69 -11.46
C ARG A 28 -1.43 9.61 -11.93
N GLN A 29 -1.07 10.79 -12.40
CA GLN A 29 -2.00 11.70 -13.07
C GLN A 29 -2.64 11.02 -14.29
N GLY A 30 -3.92 11.31 -14.54
CA GLY A 30 -4.66 10.75 -15.67
C GLY A 30 -5.15 9.29 -15.48
N ILE A 31 -4.81 8.62 -14.37
CA ILE A 31 -5.49 7.36 -14.04
C ILE A 31 -6.97 7.65 -13.76
N LYS A 32 -7.86 6.80 -14.32
CA LYS A 32 -9.31 6.92 -14.10
C LYS A 32 -9.63 6.54 -12.66
N ASP A 33 -10.34 7.39 -11.94
CA ASP A 33 -10.68 7.12 -10.53
C ASP A 33 -11.48 5.82 -10.37
N ASP A 34 -12.36 5.49 -11.32
CA ASP A 34 -13.10 4.22 -11.33
C ASP A 34 -12.19 2.99 -11.30
N SER A 35 -11.03 3.05 -11.95
CA SER A 35 -10.06 1.93 -11.98
C SER A 35 -9.32 1.72 -10.65
N ILE A 36 -9.39 2.69 -9.75
CA ILE A 36 -8.73 2.69 -8.43
C ILE A 36 -9.72 3.03 -7.30
N ARG A 37 -11.02 2.89 -7.54
CA ARG A 37 -12.05 3.41 -6.65
C ARG A 37 -11.95 2.82 -5.25
N ASP A 38 -11.75 1.52 -5.17
CA ASP A 38 -11.54 0.79 -3.92
C ASP A 38 -10.32 1.26 -3.13
N LEU A 39 -9.22 1.60 -3.81
CA LEU A 39 -8.03 2.18 -3.21
C LEU A 39 -8.34 3.57 -2.63
N LEU A 40 -9.05 4.41 -3.39
CA LEU A 40 -9.42 5.77 -2.95
C LEU A 40 -10.37 5.71 -1.74
N ASP A 41 -11.36 4.83 -1.77
CA ASP A 41 -12.31 4.63 -0.67
C ASP A 41 -11.61 4.10 0.59
N ALA A 42 -10.69 3.12 0.43
CA ALA A 42 -9.90 2.60 1.54
C ALA A 42 -8.95 3.66 2.14
N ALA A 43 -8.39 4.54 1.32
CA ALA A 43 -7.56 5.66 1.77
C ALA A 43 -8.39 6.68 2.56
N ALA A 44 -9.56 7.06 2.03
CA ALA A 44 -10.47 7.98 2.69
C ALA A 44 -10.95 7.45 4.05
N ALA A 45 -11.33 6.17 4.12
CA ALA A 45 -11.74 5.51 5.37
C ALA A 45 -10.63 5.51 6.45
N ARG A 46 -9.37 5.71 6.04
CA ARG A 46 -8.20 5.74 6.93
C ARG A 46 -7.63 7.15 7.12
N GLY A 47 -8.23 8.17 6.51
CA GLY A 47 -7.69 9.53 6.53
C GLY A 47 -6.33 9.67 5.83
N VAL A 48 -6.00 8.76 4.91
CA VAL A 48 -4.72 8.79 4.18
C VAL A 48 -4.85 9.75 3.00
N THR A 49 -3.91 10.69 2.89
CA THR A 49 -3.90 11.66 1.79
C THR A 49 -3.50 11.00 0.47
N VAL A 50 -4.29 11.23 -0.58
CA VAL A 50 -3.98 10.81 -1.95
C VAL A 50 -3.44 11.99 -2.74
N ARG A 51 -2.24 11.86 -3.33
CA ARG A 51 -1.61 12.87 -4.18
C ARG A 51 -1.52 12.38 -5.62
N LYS A 52 -2.06 13.15 -6.55
CA LYS A 52 -1.91 12.89 -7.99
C LYS A 52 -0.56 13.44 -8.48
N VAL A 53 0.34 12.58 -8.90
CA VAL A 53 1.71 12.94 -9.33
C VAL A 53 1.99 12.49 -10.76
N ARG A 54 2.99 13.10 -11.41
CA ARG A 54 3.41 12.64 -12.73
C ARG A 54 4.08 11.26 -12.66
N GLU A 55 4.10 10.55 -13.78
CA GLU A 55 4.72 9.22 -13.88
C GLU A 55 6.20 9.24 -13.51
N GLU A 56 6.94 10.26 -13.94
CA GLU A 56 8.39 10.35 -13.68
C GLU A 56 8.69 10.47 -12.18
N ALA A 57 7.77 11.04 -11.39
CA ALA A 57 7.90 11.14 -9.94
C ALA A 57 7.64 9.79 -9.24
N LEU A 58 6.85 8.91 -9.85
CA LEU A 58 6.68 7.54 -9.36
C LEU A 58 7.92 6.70 -9.71
N ASP A 59 8.37 6.77 -10.97
CA ASP A 59 9.57 6.07 -11.45
C ASP A 59 10.81 6.41 -10.62
N ALA A 60 10.95 7.68 -10.22
CA ALA A 60 12.09 8.13 -9.41
C ALA A 60 12.10 7.60 -7.97
N GLN A 61 10.94 7.17 -7.44
CA GLN A 61 10.81 6.67 -6.08
C GLN A 61 10.72 5.14 -6.03
N ALA A 62 10.13 4.52 -7.04
CA ALA A 62 9.97 3.08 -7.14
C ALA A 62 11.33 2.38 -7.29
N HIS A 63 11.46 1.17 -6.75
CA HIS A 63 12.61 0.33 -7.01
C HIS A 63 12.55 -0.28 -8.42
N GLY A 64 11.34 -0.46 -8.96
CA GLY A 64 11.10 -0.99 -10.30
C GLY A 64 10.15 -0.14 -11.14
N LYS A 65 9.74 -0.68 -12.28
CA LYS A 65 8.79 -0.03 -13.22
C LYS A 65 7.38 -0.63 -13.16
N SER A 66 7.13 -1.57 -12.25
CA SER A 66 5.88 -2.33 -12.13
C SER A 66 4.91 -1.76 -11.10
N HIS A 67 5.12 -0.53 -10.62
CA HIS A 67 4.24 0.14 -9.66
C HIS A 67 2.82 0.41 -10.20
N GLY A 68 2.58 0.27 -11.51
CA GLY A 68 1.22 0.35 -12.08
C GLY A 68 0.53 1.69 -11.85
N GLY A 69 1.31 2.76 -11.65
CA GLY A 69 0.82 4.09 -11.34
C GLY A 69 0.40 4.34 -9.88
N VAL A 70 0.74 3.46 -8.93
CA VAL A 70 0.42 3.63 -7.50
C VAL A 70 1.63 3.32 -6.63
N LEU A 71 1.92 4.22 -5.68
CA LEU A 71 2.86 4.00 -4.59
C LEU A 71 2.19 4.33 -3.24
N ALA A 72 2.50 3.56 -2.20
CA ALA A 72 2.18 3.93 -0.83
C ALA A 72 3.47 4.16 -0.03
N ILE A 73 3.54 5.29 0.65
CA ILE A 73 4.62 5.59 1.61
C ILE A 73 4.12 5.14 2.98
N ALA A 74 4.74 4.10 3.54
CA ALA A 74 4.26 3.46 4.76
C ALA A 74 5.38 3.30 5.79
N GLU A 75 5.00 3.18 7.05
CA GLU A 75 5.92 2.68 8.07
C GLU A 75 6.21 1.19 7.83
N PRO A 76 7.33 0.66 8.35
CA PRO A 76 7.65 -0.75 8.25
C PRO A 76 6.53 -1.61 8.84
N LEU A 77 6.29 -2.78 8.26
CA LEU A 77 5.32 -3.70 8.83
C LEU A 77 5.82 -4.17 10.21
N PRO A 78 5.02 -4.04 11.28
CA PRO A 78 5.43 -4.53 12.60
C PRO A 78 5.70 -6.04 12.57
N PRO A 79 6.73 -6.53 13.28
CA PRO A 79 7.02 -7.96 13.38
C PRO A 79 5.79 -8.75 13.82
N ALA A 80 5.53 -9.87 13.15
CA ALA A 80 4.54 -10.82 13.62
C ALA A 80 5.18 -11.70 14.70
N VAL A 81 4.49 -11.88 15.82
CA VAL A 81 4.86 -12.86 16.84
C VAL A 81 4.04 -14.12 16.59
N LEU A 82 4.72 -15.26 16.39
CA LEU A 82 4.05 -16.55 16.37
C LEU A 82 3.61 -16.88 17.80
N PRO A 83 2.33 -17.24 18.03
CA PRO A 83 1.94 -17.71 19.35
C PRO A 83 2.69 -19.01 19.70
N PRO A 84 3.04 -19.20 20.97
CA PRO A 84 3.87 -20.33 21.41
C PRO A 84 3.20 -21.71 21.20
N THR A 85 1.88 -21.74 20.98
CA THR A 85 1.07 -22.94 20.82
C THR A 85 0.63 -23.20 19.38
N LEU A 86 1.43 -22.79 18.38
CA LEU A 86 1.21 -23.25 17.01
C LEU A 86 1.50 -24.75 16.91
N ASP A 87 0.54 -25.57 17.33
CA ASP A 87 0.52 -26.99 17.00
C ASP A 87 0.18 -27.12 15.53
N PHE A 88 1.22 -27.16 14.70
CA PHE A 88 1.14 -27.38 13.25
C PHE A 88 0.35 -28.65 12.87
N LEU A 89 0.08 -29.53 13.82
CA LEU A 89 -0.70 -30.76 13.66
C LEU A 89 -2.22 -30.53 13.51
N LEU A 90 -2.76 -29.34 13.83
CA LEU A 90 -4.19 -29.03 13.64
C LEU A 90 -4.54 -28.58 12.21
N PHE A 91 -3.54 -28.39 11.35
CA PHE A 91 -3.70 -27.99 9.94
C PHE A 91 -3.49 -29.15 8.94
N LEU A 92 -3.28 -30.38 9.44
CA LEU A 92 -3.19 -31.63 8.67
C LEU A 92 -4.38 -32.53 9.03
#